data_AF-C3MR29-F1
#
_entry.id   AF-C3MR29-F1
#
_cell.length_a   1.000
_cell.length_b   1.000
_cell.length_c   1.000
_cell.angle_alpha   90.00
_cell.angle_beta   90.00
_cell.angle_gamma   90.00
#
_symmetry.space_group_name_H-M   'P 1'
#
loop_
_entity.id
_entity.type
_entity.pdbx_description
1 polymer ?
#
loop_
_entity_poly.entity_id
_entity_poly.type
_entity_poly.pdbx_seq_one_letter_code
_entity_poly.pdbx_strand_id
1 'polypeptide(L)' 'MKREGDVVIVDAPGGAKIKLKLEGHTLRIKEYVNGTERSKYEIRLNNDEYENVKNILKNAKTDQEVLQIFAGVIR' A
#
# COMPACT_ATOMS: atom_id res chain seq x y z
N MET A 1 0.11 4.14 11.05
CA MET A 1 -0.79 4.38 9.90
C MET A 1 -1.33 5.81 9.85
N LYS A 2 -1.33 6.45 8.67
CA LYS A 2 -2.04 7.70 8.36
C LYS A 2 -2.82 7.53 7.04
N ARG A 3 -3.97 8.21 6.90
CA ARG A 3 -4.75 8.24 5.65
C ARG A 3 -4.92 9.67 5.16
N GLU A 4 -4.67 9.90 3.88
CA GLU A 4 -4.82 11.20 3.20
C GLU A 4 -5.60 10.98 1.90
N GLY A 5 -6.92 11.15 1.95
CA GLY A 5 -7.81 10.77 0.84
C GLY A 5 -7.69 9.27 0.51
N ASP A 6 -7.35 8.96 -0.74
CA ASP A 6 -7.13 7.59 -1.24
C ASP A 6 -5.71 7.05 -0.99
N VAL A 7 -4.87 7.81 -0.28
CA VAL A 7 -3.50 7.40 0.06
C VAL A 7 -3.47 6.84 1.49
N VAL A 8 -2.95 5.62 1.63
CA VAL A 8 -2.68 4.98 2.92
C VAL A 8 -1.17 4.98 3.14
N ILE A 9 -0.73 5.54 4.27
CA ILE A 9 0.68 5.63 4.65
C ILE A 9 0.88 4.74 5.87
N VAL A 10 1.78 3.78 5.77
CA VAL A 10 2.11 2.85 6.84
C VAL A 10 3.59 2.88 7.19
N ASP A 11 3.88 2.63 8.46
CA ASP A 11 5.24 2.47 8.94
C ASP A 11 5.65 1.00 8.77
N ALA A 12 6.76 0.77 8.08
CA ALA A 12 7.32 -0.54 7.81
C ALA A 12 8.56 -0.79 8.70
N PRO A 13 8.92 -2.07 8.95
CA PRO A 13 10.10 -2.43 9.72
C PRO A 13 11.36 -1.74 9.18
N GLY A 14 12.23 -1.27 10.08
CA GLY A 14 13.46 -0.56 9.71
C GLY A 14 13.30 0.95 9.49
N GLY A 15 12.17 1.54 9.90
CA GLY A 15 11.94 2.99 9.82
C GLY A 15 11.56 3.48 8.42
N ALA A 16 11.20 2.56 7.53
CA ALA A 16 10.67 2.88 6.21
C ALA A 16 9.20 3.31 6.32
N LYS A 17 8.77 4.20 5.43
CA LYS A 17 7.37 4.61 5.25
C LYS A 17 6.89 4.15 3.90
N ILE A 18 5.82 3.38 3.88
CA ILE A 18 5.22 2.89 2.64
C ILE A 18 3.95 3.70 2.39
N LYS A 19 3.88 4.33 1.22
CA LYS A 19 2.67 5.01 0.72
C LYS A 19 2.02 4.14 -0.32
N LEU A 20 0.77 3.78 -0.11
CA LEU A 20 -0.06 3.03 -1.02
C LEU A 20 -1.17 3.94 -1.56
N LYS A 21 -1.39 3.90 -2.86
CA LYS A 21 -2.47 4.62 -3.54
C LYS A 21 -3.13 3.70 -4.55
N LEU A 22 -4.44 3.54 -4.45
CA LEU A 22 -5.22 2.77 -5.41
C LEU A 22 -5.81 3.73 -6.45
N GLU A 23 -5.39 3.59 -7.71
CA GLU A 23 -5.86 4.40 -8.85
C GLU A 23 -6.46 3.49 -9.92
N GLY A 24 -7.79 3.38 -9.91
CA GLY A 24 -8.48 2.35 -10.69
C GLY A 24 -7.98 0.95 -10.31
N HIS A 25 -7.70 0.11 -11.30
CA HIS A 25 -7.14 -1.24 -11.10
C HIS A 25 -5.61 -1.24 -10.90
N THR A 26 -4.99 -0.10 -10.59
CA THR A 26 -3.55 -0.02 -10.35
C THR A 26 -3.27 0.37 -8.91
N LEU A 27 -2.55 -0.50 -8.18
CA LEU A 27 -2.00 -0.20 -6.88
C LEU A 27 -0.60 0.37 -7.03
N ARG A 28 -0.43 1.65 -6.67
CA ARG A 28 0.86 2.32 -6.62
C ARG A 28 1.42 2.25 -5.22
N ILE A 29 2.64 1.75 -5.08
CA ILE A 29 3.34 1.67 -3.80
C ILE A 29 4.65 2.43 -3.90
N LYS A 30 4.93 3.26 -2.91
CA LYS A 30 6.20 3.99 -2.78
C LYS A 30 6.78 3.76 -1.40
N GLU A 31 8.02 3.30 -1.35
CA GLU A 31 8.77 3.16 -0.11
C GLU A 31 9.69 4.37 0.07
N TYR A 32 9.67 4.94 1.26
CA TYR A 32 10.53 6.03 1.69
C TYR A 32 11.38 5.60 2.88
N VAL A 33 12.67 5.86 2.85
CA VAL A 33 13.57 5.65 4.00
C VAL A 33 14.21 6.98 4.33
N ASN A 34 14.10 7.43 5.59
CA ASN A 34 14.61 8.73 6.03
C ASN A 34 14.16 9.93 5.17
N GLY A 35 12.94 9.87 4.61
CA GLY A 35 12.37 10.92 3.77
C GLY A 35 12.76 10.84 2.28
N THR A 36 13.66 9.93 1.90
CA THR A 36 14.05 9.69 0.50
C THR A 36 13.24 8.54 -0.09
N GLU A 37 12.68 8.73 -1.29
CA GLU A 37 12.02 7.65 -2.03
C GLU A 37 13.06 6.60 -2.43
N ARG A 38 12.94 5.39 -1.89
CA ARG A 38 13.85 4.28 -2.16
C ARG A 38 13.36 3.42 -3.33
N SER A 39 12.06 3.19 -3.39
CA SER A 39 11.47 2.26 -4.36
C SER A 39 10.05 2.65 -4.72
N LYS A 40 9.67 2.36 -5.96
CA LYS A 40 8.33 2.57 -6.49
C LYS A 40 7.90 1.31 -7.22
N TYR A 41 6.70 0.83 -6.90
CA TYR A 41 6.06 -0.31 -7.54
C TYR A 41 4.70 0.11 -8.07
N GLU A 42 4.33 -0.38 -9.24
CA GLU A 42 3.01 -0.21 -9.83
C GLU A 42 2.49 -1.59 -10.19
N ILE A 43 1.41 -2.01 -9.52
CA ILE A 43 0.86 -3.35 -9.68
C ILE A 43 -0.52 -3.21 -10.29
N ARG A 44 -0.72 -3.86 -11.45
CA ARG A 44 -2.04 -3.96 -12.08
C ARG A 44 -2.78 -5.13 -11.45
N LEU A 45 -3.91 -4.82 -10.83
CA LEU A 45 -4.78 -5.77 -10.17
C LEU A 45 -5.84 -6.25 -11.17
N ASN A 46 -6.19 -7.52 -11.11
CA ASN A 46 -7.43 -8.01 -11.72
C ASN A 46 -8.66 -7.56 -10.90
N ASN A 47 -9.87 -7.87 -11.35
CA ASN A 47 -11.10 -7.42 -10.69
C ASN A 47 -11.23 -7.93 -9.24
N ASP A 48 -10.87 -9.19 -8.99
CA ASP A 48 -10.97 -9.80 -7.66
C ASP A 48 -9.92 -9.21 -6.70
N GLU A 49 -8.69 -9.03 -7.19
CA GLU A 49 -7.61 -8.38 -6.46
C GLU A 49 -7.93 -6.92 -6.16
N TYR A 50 -8.52 -6.20 -7.12
CA TYR A 50 -8.94 -4.81 -6.94
C TYR A 50 -9.96 -4.68 -5.82
N GLU A 51 -11.03 -5.48 -5.84
CA GLU A 51 -12.06 -5.42 -4.80
C GLU A 51 -11.48 -5.83 -3.43
N ASN A 52 -10.59 -6.82 -3.37
CA ASN A 52 -9.92 -7.22 -2.14
C ASN A 52 -9.03 -6.09 -1.59
N VAL A 53 -8.13 -5.54 -2.40
CA VAL A 53 -7.21 -4.46 -2.01
C VAL A 53 -8.00 -3.21 -1.58
N LYS A 54 -9.04 -2.84 -2.33
CA LYS A 54 -9.96 -1.74 -1.99
C LYS A 54 -10.62 -1.96 -0.64
N ASN A 55 -11.09 -3.17 -0.37
CA ASN A 55 -11.73 -3.50 0.90
C ASN A 55 -10.75 -3.43 2.07
N ILE A 56 -9.52 -3.93 1.90
CA ILE A 56 -8.47 -3.85 2.93
C ILE A 56 -8.05 -2.40 3.16
N LEU A 57 -7.74 -1.61 2.12
CA LEU A 57 -7.35 -0.22 2.29
C LEU A 57 -8.46 0.63 2.96
N LYS A 58 -9.73 0.30 2.71
CA LYS A 58 -10.87 0.96 3.35
C LYS A 58 -11.01 0.56 4.83
N ASN A 59 -10.87 -0.72 5.17
CA ASN A 59 -11.22 -1.25 6.50
C ASN A 59 -10.03 -1.52 7.42
N ALA A 60 -8.79 -1.54 6.92
CA ALA A 60 -7.60 -1.87 7.69
C ALA A 60 -7.46 -0.91 8.89
N LYS A 61 -7.31 -1.47 10.09
CA LYS A 61 -7.14 -0.70 11.31
C LYS A 61 -5.68 -0.57 11.72
N THR A 62 -4.84 -1.43 11.17
CA THR A 62 -3.43 -1.55 11.53
C THR A 62 -2.52 -1.46 10.30
N ASP A 63 -1.27 -1.03 10.53
CA ASP A 63 -0.22 -1.03 9.50
C ASP A 63 0.03 -2.46 8.97
N GLN A 64 -0.06 -3.47 9.84
CA GLN A 64 0.20 -4.86 9.51
C GLN A 64 -0.80 -5.44 8.48
N GLU A 65 -2.09 -5.12 8.61
CA GLU A 65 -3.12 -5.53 7.63
C GLU A 65 -2.84 -4.98 6.23
N VAL A 66 -2.35 -3.74 6.15
CA VAL A 66 -2.00 -3.11 4.87
C VAL A 66 -0.70 -3.69 4.31
N LEU A 67 0.29 -3.96 5.15
CA LEU A 67 1.56 -4.58 4.77
C LEU A 67 1.37 -6.01 4.23
N GLN A 68 0.33 -6.73 4.66
CA GLN A 68 -0.02 -8.03 4.09
C GLN A 68 -0.42 -7.94 2.62
N ILE A 69 -1.03 -6.84 2.17
CA ILE A 69 -1.29 -6.59 0.74
C ILE A 69 0.04 -6.52 -0.01
N PHE A 70 1.02 -5.79 0.53
CA PHE A 70 2.33 -5.65 -0.10
C PHE A 70 3.01 -7.02 -0.28
N ALA A 71 2.98 -7.87 0.75
CA ALA A 71 3.55 -9.21 0.70
C ALA A 71 2.78 -10.17 -0.22
N GLY A 72 1.46 -10.04 -0.30
CA GLY A 72 0.60 -10.92 -1.11
C GLY A 72 0.60 -10.61 -2.60
N VAL A 73 0.81 -9.34 -2.97
CA VAL A 73 0.68 -8.87 -4.36
C VAL A 73 2.04 -8.86 -5.12
N ILE A 74 3.18 -8.84 -4.42
CA ILE A 74 4.53 -8.83 -5.05
C ILE A 74 5.08 -10.27 -5.27
N ARG A 75 4.22 -11.23 -5.57
CA ARG A 75 4.65 -12.62 -5.78
C ARG A 75 5.14 -12.89 -7.20
#